data_AF-A0A0F9Q1X4-F1
#
_entry.id   AF-A0A0F9Q1X4-F1
#
_cell.length_a   1.000
_cell.length_b   1.000
_cell.length_c   1.000
_cell.angle_alpha   90.00
_cell.angle_beta   90.00
_cell.angle_gamma   90.00
#
_symmetry.space_group_name_H-M   'P 1'
#
loop_
_entity.id
_entity.type
_entity.pdbx_description
1 polymer ?
#
loop_
_entity_poly.entity_id
_entity_poly.type
_entity_poly.pdbx_seq_one_letter_code
_entity_poly.pdbx_strand_id
1 'polypeptide(L)'
;MSLDEDGRIKTPEECFVEAFRPSRVNGSIQKLAAEEPKRGGPWQESKAPSWYIQRLVEKYDRQWFEWEPETLWATIEKDFGTNLSELARNKINAAKLIYLTDAFWKDWNVFEKVAQAFSGHIPDFFTIEPPSPGEMAWAVGEASYMRPSIPFSEEVAVYAMAACKDAGLVLFPEELGFAQQQPLGSLAKDVRAAWNMIKDLEEIEVQESEIGVNLIRLQAIQVYVEEMADDR
;
A
#
# COMPACT_ATOMS: atom_id res chain seq x y z
N MET A 1 6.45 -13.52 -12.42
CA MET A 1 5.91 -14.90 -12.46
C MET A 1 6.70 -15.73 -11.48
N SER A 2 6.08 -16.15 -10.38
CA SER A 2 6.71 -16.99 -9.36
C SER A 2 6.55 -18.46 -9.75
N LEU A 3 7.63 -19.23 -9.66
CA LEU A 3 7.64 -20.66 -9.92
C LEU A 3 7.57 -21.42 -8.60
N ASP A 4 6.90 -22.57 -8.58
CA ASP A 4 6.95 -23.51 -7.46
C ASP A 4 8.26 -24.31 -7.45
N GLU A 5 8.44 -25.16 -6.43
CA GLU A 5 9.63 -26.02 -6.28
C GLU A 5 9.81 -27.00 -7.47
N ASP A 6 8.74 -27.22 -8.24
CA ASP A 6 8.71 -28.09 -9.43
C ASP A 6 8.86 -27.31 -10.75
N GLY A 7 9.09 -26.00 -10.70
CA GLY A 7 9.29 -25.15 -11.89
C GLY A 7 8.00 -24.84 -12.67
N ARG A 8 6.82 -25.03 -12.07
CA ARG A 8 5.53 -24.64 -12.65
C ARG A 8 5.18 -23.22 -12.26
N ILE A 9 4.45 -22.54 -13.14
CA ILE A 9 3.90 -21.21 -12.85
C ILE A 9 2.87 -21.38 -11.74
N LYS A 10 3.13 -20.77 -10.58
CA LYS A 10 2.19 -20.79 -9.47
C LYS A 10 0.86 -20.22 -9.92
N THR A 11 -0.21 -20.94 -9.58
CA THR A 11 -1.56 -20.42 -9.72
C THR A 11 -1.73 -19.17 -8.84
N PRO A 12 -2.66 -18.26 -9.17
CA PRO A 12 -2.96 -17.12 -8.30
C PRO A 12 -3.27 -17.54 -6.84
N GLU A 13 -3.87 -18.71 -6.66
CA GLU A 13 -4.20 -19.29 -5.35
C GLU A 13 -2.94 -19.70 -4.56
N GLU A 14 -1.92 -20.26 -5.21
CA GLU A 14 -0.66 -20.66 -4.58
C GLU A 14 0.21 -19.46 -4.20
N CYS A 15 0.26 -18.44 -5.05
CA CYS A 15 0.93 -17.17 -4.71
C CYS A 15 0.30 -16.51 -3.47
N PHE A 16 -1.03 -16.60 -3.34
CA PHE A 16 -1.77 -16.07 -2.19
C PHE A 16 -1.49 -16.87 -0.91
N VAL A 17 -1.49 -18.21 -0.98
CA VAL A 17 -1.18 -19.07 0.18
C VAL A 17 0.23 -18.82 0.71
N GLU A 18 1.19 -18.57 -0.17
CA GLU A 18 2.58 -18.31 0.22
C GLU A 18 2.76 -16.94 0.88
N ALA A 19 2.04 -15.91 0.40
CA ALA A 19 2.02 -14.57 1.01
C ALA A 19 1.42 -14.56 2.43
N PHE A 20 0.51 -15.50 2.72
CA PHE A 20 -0.20 -15.61 3.99
C PHE A 20 0.18 -16.85 4.81
N ARG A 21 1.30 -17.53 4.52
CA ARG A 21 1.77 -18.58 5.43
C ARG A 21 2.15 -17.90 6.76
N PRO A 22 1.40 -18.09 7.86
CA PRO A 22 1.84 -17.60 9.14
C PRO A 22 3.21 -18.23 9.40
N SER A 23 4.20 -17.40 9.73
CA SER A 23 5.47 -17.92 10.25
C SER A 23 5.10 -18.90 11.36
N ARG A 24 5.66 -20.12 11.36
CA ARG A 24 5.35 -21.15 12.35
C ARG A 24 5.79 -20.68 13.74
N VAL A 25 4.99 -19.84 14.37
CA VAL A 25 5.02 -19.59 15.80
C VAL A 25 4.19 -20.71 16.42
N ASN A 26 4.85 -21.85 16.58
CA ASN A 26 4.36 -22.93 17.42
C ASN A 26 4.30 -22.40 18.86
N GLY A 27 3.11 -22.00 19.32
CA GLY A 27 2.88 -21.74 20.75
C GLY A 27 1.74 -20.78 21.03
N SER A 28 0.60 -21.33 21.46
CA SER A 28 -0.40 -20.68 22.32
C SER A 28 -1.41 -19.71 21.67
N ILE A 29 -2.32 -20.25 20.85
CA ILE A 29 -3.55 -19.55 20.40
C ILE A 29 -4.63 -19.42 21.51
N GLN A 30 -4.45 -19.98 22.71
CA GLN A 30 -5.49 -19.98 23.77
C GLN A 30 -5.33 -18.93 24.89
N LYS A 31 -4.57 -17.84 24.70
CA LYS A 31 -4.40 -16.82 25.78
C LYS A 31 -4.63 -15.35 25.42
N LEU A 32 -5.28 -15.05 24.30
CA LEU A 32 -5.63 -13.65 23.94
C LEU A 32 -7.04 -13.20 24.35
N ALA A 33 -7.77 -14.01 25.13
CA ALA A 33 -9.07 -13.63 25.67
C ALA A 33 -8.96 -13.29 27.16
N ALA A 34 -8.43 -12.10 27.50
CA ALA A 34 -8.71 -11.34 28.74
C ALA A 34 -7.76 -10.16 29.00
N GLU A 35 -7.32 -9.42 27.97
CA GLU A 35 -6.79 -8.07 28.22
C GLU A 35 -7.92 -7.07 27.96
N GLU A 36 -8.29 -6.31 28.98
CA GLU A 36 -9.30 -5.25 28.87
C GLU A 36 -8.87 -4.23 27.80
N PRO A 37 -9.75 -3.85 26.85
CA PRO A 37 -9.38 -2.97 25.75
C PRO A 37 -9.01 -1.58 26.29
N LYS A 38 -7.73 -1.23 26.14
CA LYS A 38 -7.17 0.09 26.45
C LYS A 38 -7.81 1.19 25.60
N ARG A 39 -8.99 1.71 25.95
CA ARG A 39 -9.67 2.94 25.45
C ARG A 39 -9.70 3.27 23.93
N GLY A 40 -9.05 2.53 23.06
CA GLY A 40 -9.27 2.44 21.62
C GLY A 40 -9.85 1.06 21.37
N GLY A 41 -10.90 0.98 20.55
CA GLY A 41 -11.45 -0.31 20.14
C GLY A 41 -10.39 -1.17 19.44
N PRO A 42 -10.72 -2.43 19.09
CA PRO A 42 -9.82 -3.32 18.35
C PRO A 42 -9.37 -2.74 17.00
N TRP A 43 -10.02 -1.71 16.48
CA TRP A 43 -9.73 -1.10 15.18
C TRP A 43 -8.97 0.21 15.36
N GLN A 44 -7.82 0.32 14.71
CA GLN A 44 -6.93 1.48 14.79
C GLN A 44 -6.75 2.09 13.39
N GLU A 45 -7.11 3.35 13.22
CA GLU A 45 -7.10 4.04 11.92
C GLU A 45 -5.70 4.13 11.30
N SER A 46 -4.66 4.18 12.13
CA SER A 46 -3.27 4.24 11.67
C SER A 46 -2.84 2.96 10.94
N LYS A 47 -3.49 1.82 11.25
CA LYS A 47 -3.09 0.52 10.71
C LYS A 47 -3.13 0.46 9.19
N ALA A 48 -2.18 -0.31 8.65
CA ALA A 48 -2.07 -0.57 7.23
C ALA A 48 -3.32 -1.34 6.72
N PRO A 49 -3.71 -1.14 5.44
CA PRO A 49 -4.83 -1.87 4.84
C PRO A 49 -4.73 -3.40 4.98
N SER A 50 -3.54 -3.98 4.79
CA SER A 50 -3.32 -5.43 4.90
C SER A 50 -3.57 -5.97 6.32
N TRP A 51 -3.33 -5.16 7.36
CA TRP A 51 -3.63 -5.53 8.75
C TRP A 51 -5.13 -5.82 8.94
N TYR A 52 -6.00 -4.97 8.38
CA TYR A 52 -7.45 -5.20 8.45
C TYR A 52 -7.86 -6.51 7.76
N ILE A 53 -7.26 -6.79 6.59
CA ILE A 53 -7.52 -8.02 5.84
C ILE A 53 -7.12 -9.24 6.66
N GLN A 54 -5.93 -9.22 7.27
CA GLN A 54 -5.49 -10.31 8.15
C GLN A 54 -6.49 -10.57 9.28
N ARG A 55 -6.96 -9.52 9.96
CA ARG A 55 -7.96 -9.65 11.04
C ARG A 55 -9.29 -10.20 10.56
N LEU A 56 -9.77 -9.75 9.41
CA LEU A 56 -11.02 -10.25 8.84
C LEU A 56 -10.90 -11.69 8.36
N VAL A 57 -9.77 -12.09 7.78
CA VAL A 57 -9.49 -13.49 7.40
C VAL A 57 -9.35 -14.38 8.63
N GLU A 58 -8.67 -13.93 9.69
CA GLU A 58 -8.57 -14.67 10.95
C GLU A 58 -9.94 -14.96 11.58
N LYS A 59 -10.85 -13.99 11.53
CA LYS A 59 -12.17 -14.08 12.17
C LYS A 59 -13.22 -14.75 11.31
N TYR A 60 -13.27 -14.41 10.03
CA TYR A 60 -14.34 -14.77 9.11
C TYR A 60 -13.89 -15.70 8.00
N ASP A 61 -12.61 -16.04 7.88
CA ASP A 61 -12.06 -16.74 6.70
C ASP A 61 -12.36 -15.95 5.40
N ARG A 62 -12.35 -16.57 4.22
CA ARG A 62 -12.49 -15.88 2.93
C ARG A 62 -13.93 -15.47 2.58
N GLN A 63 -14.94 -15.94 3.29
CA GLN A 63 -16.35 -15.62 2.96
C GLN A 63 -16.68 -14.12 3.02
N TRP A 64 -15.96 -13.32 3.82
CA TRP A 64 -16.24 -11.88 3.91
C TRP A 64 -15.96 -11.12 2.59
N PHE A 65 -15.13 -11.69 1.70
CA PHE A 65 -14.93 -11.16 0.35
C PHE A 65 -16.22 -11.17 -0.48
N GLU A 66 -17.19 -12.02 -0.14
CA GLU A 66 -18.47 -12.13 -0.85
C GLU A 66 -19.57 -11.25 -0.22
N TRP A 67 -19.32 -10.70 0.97
CA TRP A 67 -20.34 -9.92 1.69
C TRP A 67 -20.48 -8.51 1.12
N GLU A 68 -21.72 -8.04 1.04
CA GLU A 68 -22.00 -6.63 0.80
C GLU A 68 -21.50 -5.77 1.96
N PRO A 69 -21.08 -4.51 1.72
CA PRO A 69 -20.54 -3.62 2.75
C PRO A 69 -21.44 -3.52 3.99
N GLU A 70 -22.76 -3.40 3.82
CA GLU A 70 -23.72 -3.29 4.92
C GLU A 70 -23.72 -4.53 5.80
N THR A 71 -23.59 -5.72 5.19
CA THR A 71 -23.52 -7.00 5.91
C THR A 71 -22.22 -7.09 6.69
N LEU A 72 -21.10 -6.67 6.07
CA LEU A 72 -19.79 -6.66 6.71
C LEU A 72 -19.76 -5.74 7.94
N TRP A 73 -20.27 -4.51 7.82
CA TRP A 73 -20.28 -3.55 8.92
C TRP A 73 -21.18 -3.98 10.07
N ALA A 74 -22.39 -4.46 9.77
CA ALA A 74 -23.30 -4.96 10.80
C ALA A 74 -22.73 -6.19 11.53
N THR A 75 -22.01 -7.06 10.81
CA THR A 75 -21.37 -8.24 11.40
C THR A 75 -20.19 -7.85 12.28
N ILE A 76 -19.35 -6.91 11.84
CA ILE A 76 -18.23 -6.39 12.64
C ILE A 76 -18.73 -5.69 13.90
N GLU A 77 -19.76 -4.84 13.79
CA GLU A 77 -20.35 -4.17 14.95
C GLU A 77 -20.91 -5.16 15.97
N LYS A 78 -21.61 -6.20 15.50
CA LYS A 78 -22.16 -7.26 16.34
C LYS A 78 -21.08 -8.07 17.06
N ASP A 79 -20.01 -8.43 16.36
CA ASP A 79 -19.00 -9.35 16.89
C ASP A 79 -17.92 -8.67 17.72
N PHE A 80 -17.56 -7.43 17.38
CA PHE A 80 -16.52 -6.65 18.06
C PHE A 80 -17.08 -5.59 19.01
N GLY A 81 -18.40 -5.37 19.01
CA GLY A 81 -19.07 -4.41 19.88
C GLY A 81 -18.69 -2.95 19.61
N THR A 82 -18.12 -2.66 18.44
CA THR A 82 -17.68 -1.33 18.04
C THR A 82 -17.97 -1.09 16.58
N ASN A 83 -18.29 0.16 16.26
CA ASN A 83 -18.41 0.57 14.87
C ASN A 83 -17.04 0.91 14.28
N LEU A 84 -16.84 0.59 13.00
CA LEU A 84 -15.66 1.03 12.26
C LEU A 84 -15.82 2.48 11.85
N SER A 85 -14.73 3.24 11.93
CA SER A 85 -14.70 4.58 11.34
C SER A 85 -14.79 4.52 9.82
N GLU A 86 -15.18 5.64 9.21
CA GLU A 86 -15.28 5.75 7.77
C GLU A 86 -13.93 5.51 7.07
N LEU A 87 -12.82 5.97 7.66
CA LEU A 87 -11.47 5.70 7.15
C LEU A 87 -11.15 4.21 7.11
N ALA A 88 -11.43 3.49 8.20
CA ALA A 88 -11.20 2.05 8.26
C ALA A 88 -12.06 1.29 7.23
N ARG A 89 -13.33 1.69 7.06
CA ARG A 89 -14.22 1.10 6.05
C ARG A 89 -13.71 1.32 4.62
N ASN A 90 -13.22 2.52 4.32
CA ASN A 90 -12.62 2.84 3.02
C ASN A 90 -11.35 2.01 2.76
N LYS A 91 -10.45 1.88 3.75
CA LYS A 91 -9.27 1.00 3.66
C LYS A 91 -9.65 -0.45 3.37
N ILE A 92 -10.62 -1.00 4.10
CA ILE A 92 -11.11 -2.38 3.92
C ILE A 92 -11.69 -2.59 2.52
N ASN A 93 -12.53 -1.67 2.05
CA ASN A 93 -13.13 -1.76 0.72
C ASN A 93 -12.10 -1.63 -0.41
N ALA A 94 -11.15 -0.72 -0.27
CA ALA A 94 -10.05 -0.56 -1.21
C ALA A 94 -9.16 -1.83 -1.26
N ALA A 95 -8.82 -2.40 -0.10
CA ALA A 95 -8.04 -3.63 -0.04
C ALA A 95 -8.83 -4.84 -0.58
N LYS A 96 -10.14 -4.90 -0.34
CA LYS A 96 -11.03 -5.88 -0.98
C LYS A 96 -11.00 -5.77 -2.51
N LEU A 97 -11.01 -4.55 -3.06
CA LEU A 97 -10.91 -4.30 -4.50
C LEU A 97 -9.59 -4.82 -5.11
N ILE A 98 -8.46 -4.66 -4.40
CA ILE A 98 -7.13 -5.18 -4.80
C ILE A 98 -7.16 -6.71 -5.01
N TYR A 99 -7.86 -7.43 -4.13
CA TYR A 99 -7.98 -8.89 -4.23
C TYR A 99 -8.95 -9.37 -5.30
N LEU A 100 -10.03 -8.62 -5.53
CA LEU A 100 -11.11 -9.04 -6.42
C LEU A 100 -10.90 -8.63 -7.88
N THR A 101 -10.13 -7.57 -8.14
CA THR A 101 -10.05 -6.97 -9.48
C THR A 101 -8.64 -6.49 -9.81
N ASP A 102 -8.35 -6.31 -11.09
CA ASP A 102 -7.12 -5.68 -11.57
C ASP A 102 -7.25 -4.14 -11.71
N ALA A 103 -8.38 -3.56 -11.31
CA ALA A 103 -8.74 -2.18 -11.64
C ALA A 103 -7.71 -1.17 -11.10
N PHE A 104 -7.13 -1.39 -9.93
CA PHE A 104 -6.04 -0.56 -9.38
C PHE A 104 -4.82 -0.41 -10.32
N TRP A 105 -4.48 -1.47 -11.07
CA TRP A 105 -3.35 -1.44 -12.01
C TRP A 105 -3.77 -0.97 -13.41
N LYS A 106 -5.06 -0.93 -13.71
CA LYS A 106 -5.59 -0.74 -15.07
C LYS A 106 -6.35 0.56 -15.28
N ASP A 107 -6.87 1.18 -14.23
CA ASP A 107 -7.67 2.40 -14.28
C ASP A 107 -7.08 3.43 -13.32
N TRP A 108 -6.70 4.60 -13.83
CA TRP A 108 -6.07 5.66 -13.03
C TRP A 108 -7.04 6.26 -12.00
N ASN A 109 -8.35 6.29 -12.27
CA ASN A 109 -9.33 6.79 -11.29
C ASN A 109 -9.36 5.86 -10.08
N VAL A 110 -9.39 4.54 -10.33
CA VAL A 110 -9.38 3.54 -9.25
C VAL A 110 -8.05 3.59 -8.50
N PHE A 111 -6.93 3.72 -9.22
CA PHE A 111 -5.61 3.92 -8.63
C PHE A 111 -5.58 5.11 -7.65
N GLU A 112 -6.06 6.29 -8.09
CA GLU A 112 -6.13 7.50 -7.28
C GLU A 112 -6.94 7.27 -5.99
N LYS A 113 -8.16 6.75 -6.11
CA LYS A 113 -9.06 6.58 -4.96
C LYS A 113 -8.59 5.53 -3.98
N VAL A 114 -7.95 4.46 -4.47
CA VAL A 114 -7.32 3.46 -3.59
C VAL A 114 -6.12 4.06 -2.86
N ALA A 115 -5.27 4.83 -3.54
CA ALA A 115 -4.14 5.48 -2.91
C ALA A 115 -4.58 6.46 -1.81
N GLN A 116 -5.61 7.29 -2.07
CA GLN A 116 -6.23 8.14 -1.06
C GLN A 116 -6.74 7.33 0.15
N ALA A 117 -7.50 6.26 -0.10
CA ALA A 117 -8.04 5.42 0.98
C ALA A 117 -6.93 4.77 1.83
N PHE A 118 -5.88 4.25 1.19
CA PHE A 118 -4.75 3.61 1.88
C PHE A 118 -3.95 4.59 2.74
N SER A 119 -3.90 5.86 2.33
CA SER A 119 -3.27 6.96 3.06
C SER A 119 -4.16 7.64 4.10
N GLY A 120 -5.36 7.11 4.35
CA GLY A 120 -6.24 7.62 5.41
C GLY A 120 -7.07 8.84 5.01
N HIS A 121 -7.30 9.03 3.70
CA HIS A 121 -8.27 10.01 3.20
C HIS A 121 -9.61 9.35 2.87
N ILE A 122 -10.68 10.13 2.87
CA ILE A 122 -11.99 9.71 2.36
C ILE A 122 -12.02 10.07 0.87
N PRO A 123 -12.06 9.10 -0.05
CA PRO A 123 -11.99 9.40 -1.48
C PRO A 123 -13.26 10.10 -1.98
N ASP A 124 -13.11 11.24 -2.68
CA ASP A 124 -14.21 11.89 -3.39
C ASP A 124 -14.29 11.41 -4.85
N PHE A 125 -15.32 10.64 -5.19
CA PHE A 125 -15.50 10.08 -6.53
C PHE A 125 -15.91 11.11 -7.60
N PHE A 126 -16.23 12.35 -7.23
CA PHE A 126 -16.65 13.40 -8.17
C PHE A 126 -15.54 14.39 -8.50
N THR A 127 -14.45 14.38 -7.72
CA THR A 127 -13.33 15.31 -7.86
C THR A 127 -12.04 14.55 -8.12
N ILE A 128 -11.18 15.09 -8.99
CA ILE A 128 -9.83 14.58 -9.19
C ILE A 128 -8.93 15.24 -8.14
N GLU A 129 -8.31 14.42 -7.30
CA GLU A 129 -7.51 14.84 -6.16
C GLU A 129 -6.23 14.00 -6.11
N PRO A 130 -5.18 14.40 -6.86
CA PRO A 130 -4.01 13.56 -7.00
C PRO A 130 -3.31 13.32 -5.66
N PRO A 131 -3.13 12.05 -5.24
CA PRO A 131 -2.30 11.72 -4.08
C PRO A 131 -0.86 12.17 -4.31
N SER A 132 -0.19 12.54 -3.23
CA SER A 132 1.23 12.84 -3.26
C SER A 132 2.04 11.60 -3.70
N PRO A 133 3.27 11.79 -4.21
CA PRO A 133 4.13 10.66 -4.56
C PRO A 133 4.40 9.67 -3.43
N GLY A 134 4.43 10.14 -2.16
CA GLY A 134 4.57 9.27 -0.99
C GLY A 134 3.36 8.38 -0.78
N GLU A 135 2.16 8.94 -0.91
CA GLU A 135 0.89 8.21 -0.80
C GLU A 135 0.73 7.20 -1.94
N MET A 136 1.08 7.58 -3.16
CA MET A 136 1.12 6.65 -4.30
C MET A 136 2.13 5.51 -4.09
N ALA A 137 3.36 5.84 -3.64
CA ALA A 137 4.39 4.84 -3.39
C ALA A 137 3.95 3.85 -2.30
N TRP A 138 3.41 4.36 -1.18
CA TRP A 138 2.81 3.54 -0.13
C TRP A 138 1.73 2.62 -0.68
N ALA A 139 0.80 3.17 -1.47
CA ALA A 139 -0.31 2.39 -2.00
C ALA A 139 0.14 1.28 -2.95
N VAL A 140 1.15 1.56 -3.79
CA VAL A 140 1.74 0.56 -4.69
C VAL A 140 2.50 -0.51 -3.91
N GLY A 141 3.27 -0.13 -2.89
CA GLY A 141 3.97 -1.08 -2.01
C GLY A 141 3.00 -2.02 -1.31
N GLU A 142 1.93 -1.47 -0.73
CA GLU A 142 0.91 -2.23 -0.01
C GLU A 142 0.08 -3.12 -0.95
N ALA A 143 -0.34 -2.61 -2.10
CA ALA A 143 -1.04 -3.40 -3.12
C ALA A 143 -0.16 -4.53 -3.68
N SER A 144 1.15 -4.28 -3.87
CA SER A 144 2.11 -5.28 -4.33
C SER A 144 2.40 -6.34 -3.27
N TYR A 145 2.38 -5.97 -1.99
CA TYR A 145 2.45 -6.92 -0.87
C TYR A 145 1.22 -7.84 -0.85
N MET A 146 0.02 -7.28 -1.03
CA MET A 146 -1.23 -8.04 -1.07
C MET A 146 -1.35 -8.92 -2.31
N ARG A 147 -0.96 -8.41 -3.48
CA ARG A 147 -1.10 -9.08 -4.77
C ARG A 147 0.08 -8.76 -5.71
N PRO A 148 1.17 -9.53 -5.63
CA PRO A 148 2.41 -9.22 -6.35
C PRO A 148 2.31 -9.53 -7.85
N SER A 149 3.24 -8.96 -8.61
CA SER A 149 3.48 -9.26 -10.05
C SER A 149 2.38 -8.84 -11.04
N ILE A 150 1.52 -7.88 -10.71
CA ILE A 150 0.55 -7.33 -11.66
C ILE A 150 1.13 -6.11 -12.36
N PRO A 151 1.23 -6.11 -13.71
CA PRO A 151 1.79 -4.98 -14.42
C PRO A 151 0.77 -3.83 -14.49
N PHE A 152 1.26 -2.62 -14.21
CA PHE A 152 0.50 -1.39 -14.43
C PHE A 152 0.23 -1.17 -15.92
N SER A 153 -0.94 -0.60 -16.21
CA SER A 153 -1.29 -0.10 -17.54
C SER A 153 -0.51 1.17 -17.88
N GLU A 154 -0.47 1.50 -19.17
CA GLU A 154 0.09 2.78 -19.62
C GLU A 154 -0.69 3.97 -19.04
N GLU A 155 -2.00 3.85 -18.90
CA GLU A 155 -2.86 4.90 -18.34
C GLU A 155 -2.48 5.24 -16.89
N VAL A 156 -2.35 4.23 -16.03
CA VAL A 156 -1.92 4.44 -14.63
C VAL A 156 -0.46 4.95 -14.58
N ALA A 157 0.42 4.46 -15.45
CA ALA A 157 1.80 4.95 -15.54
C ALA A 157 1.87 6.43 -15.94
N VAL A 158 1.06 6.86 -16.91
CA VAL A 158 0.99 8.27 -17.35
C VAL A 158 0.45 9.17 -16.24
N TYR A 159 -0.58 8.70 -15.53
CA TYR A 159 -1.15 9.42 -14.39
C TYR A 159 -0.11 9.61 -13.26
N ALA A 160 0.50 8.51 -12.79
CA ALA A 160 1.51 8.56 -11.73
C ALA A 160 2.72 9.41 -12.13
N MET A 161 3.15 9.33 -13.40
CA MET A 161 4.20 10.20 -13.93
C MET A 161 3.81 11.68 -13.87
N ALA A 162 2.58 12.03 -14.27
CA ALA A 162 2.12 13.41 -14.24
C ALA A 162 2.13 13.97 -12.81
N ALA A 163 1.62 13.21 -11.84
CA ALA A 163 1.64 13.58 -10.43
C ALA A 163 3.07 13.72 -9.87
N CYS A 164 3.98 12.80 -10.20
CA CYS A 164 5.38 12.92 -9.78
C CYS A 164 6.10 14.14 -10.40
N LYS A 165 5.83 14.45 -11.68
CA LYS A 165 6.40 15.62 -12.36
C LYS A 165 5.85 16.93 -11.78
N ASP A 166 4.57 16.95 -11.44
CA ASP A 166 3.93 18.11 -10.77
C ASP A 166 4.56 18.36 -9.38
N ALA A 167 4.85 17.29 -8.64
CA ALA A 167 5.62 17.35 -7.39
C ALA A 167 7.12 17.71 -7.58
N GLY A 168 7.58 17.90 -8.82
CA GLY A 168 8.94 18.29 -9.16
C GLY A 168 9.98 17.17 -9.06
N LEU A 169 9.57 15.90 -9.07
CA LEU A 169 10.49 14.77 -9.04
C LEU A 169 11.15 14.56 -10.42
N VAL A 170 12.47 14.47 -10.42
CA VAL A 170 13.25 14.07 -11.61
C VAL A 170 13.53 12.56 -11.64
N LEU A 171 13.57 11.95 -10.46
CA LEU A 171 13.71 10.52 -10.23
C LEU A 171 12.55 10.08 -9.33
N PHE A 172 11.89 8.99 -9.69
CA PHE A 172 10.76 8.43 -8.93
C PHE A 172 11.25 7.39 -7.92
N PRO A 173 10.54 7.20 -6.79
CA PRO A 173 10.81 6.11 -5.86
C PRO A 173 10.63 4.75 -6.55
N GLU A 174 11.19 3.69 -5.97
CA GLU A 174 11.22 2.36 -6.58
C GLU A 174 9.81 1.83 -6.89
N GLU A 175 8.86 2.04 -5.97
CA GLU A 175 7.47 1.64 -6.09
C GLU A 175 6.79 2.29 -7.32
N LEU A 176 7.20 3.51 -7.66
CA LEU A 176 6.69 4.25 -8.83
C LEU A 176 7.60 4.13 -10.05
N GLY A 177 8.58 3.21 -10.02
CA GLY A 177 9.52 2.99 -11.11
C GLY A 177 8.84 2.61 -12.43
N PHE A 178 7.65 2.00 -12.39
CA PHE A 178 6.85 1.68 -13.58
C PHE A 178 6.40 2.92 -14.38
N ALA A 179 6.31 4.09 -13.73
CA ALA A 179 5.91 5.35 -14.35
C ALA A 179 7.10 6.18 -14.88
N GLN A 180 8.34 5.80 -14.54
CA GLN A 180 9.53 6.56 -14.91
C GLN A 180 9.85 6.39 -16.41
N GLN A 181 9.69 7.48 -17.18
CA GLN A 181 10.11 7.51 -18.59
C GLN A 181 11.60 7.20 -18.76
N GLN A 182 11.90 6.41 -19.79
CA GLN A 182 13.27 6.15 -20.26
C GLN A 182 13.48 6.76 -21.65
N PRO A 183 14.70 7.23 -21.96
CA PRO A 183 15.88 7.27 -21.09
C PRO A 183 15.84 8.40 -20.05
N LEU A 184 16.51 8.20 -18.91
CA LEU A 184 16.70 9.26 -17.92
C LEU A 184 17.56 10.43 -18.47
N GLY A 185 17.18 11.66 -18.10
CA GLY A 185 18.02 12.85 -18.26
C GLY A 185 19.29 12.81 -17.39
N SER A 186 20.25 13.70 -17.65
CA SER A 186 21.52 13.76 -16.90
C SER A 186 21.28 13.95 -15.39
N LEU A 187 20.47 14.94 -15.01
CA LEU A 187 20.17 15.21 -13.61
C LEU A 187 19.55 13.99 -12.90
N ALA A 188 18.61 13.29 -13.53
CA ALA A 188 18.00 12.09 -12.94
C ALA A 188 19.01 10.94 -12.75
N LYS A 189 20.02 10.83 -13.63
CA LYS A 189 21.12 9.86 -13.47
C LYS A 189 22.03 10.25 -12.31
N ASP A 190 22.35 11.54 -12.18
CA ASP A 190 23.20 12.05 -11.09
C ASP A 190 22.50 11.88 -9.73
N VAL A 191 21.20 12.21 -9.65
CA VAL A 191 20.36 11.97 -8.46
C VAL A 191 20.32 10.49 -8.12
N ARG A 192 20.13 9.60 -9.11
CA ARG A 192 20.14 8.15 -8.88
C ARG A 192 21.49 7.66 -8.35
N ALA A 193 22.59 8.14 -8.93
CA ALA A 193 23.92 7.77 -8.49
C ALA A 193 24.17 8.21 -7.05
N ALA A 194 23.77 9.43 -6.68
CA ALA A 194 23.87 9.94 -5.32
C ALA A 194 22.95 9.17 -4.36
N TRP A 195 21.70 8.88 -4.75
CA TRP A 195 20.75 8.10 -3.95
C TRP A 195 21.30 6.73 -3.59
N ASN A 196 21.93 6.03 -4.54
CA ASN A 196 22.54 4.72 -4.31
C ASN A 196 23.78 4.75 -3.40
N MET A 197 24.37 5.93 -3.13
CA MET A 197 25.49 6.07 -2.20
C MET A 197 25.05 6.31 -0.77
N ILE A 198 23.78 6.68 -0.56
CA ILE A 198 23.20 6.91 0.77
C ILE A 198 23.01 5.55 1.45
N LYS A 199 23.56 5.41 2.66
CA LYS A 199 23.41 4.20 3.49
C LYS A 199 22.41 4.41 4.62
N ASP A 200 22.30 5.64 5.08
CA ASP A 200 21.41 6.05 6.16
C ASP A 200 20.61 7.26 5.67
N LEU A 201 19.29 7.16 5.73
CA LEU A 201 18.38 8.22 5.30
C LEU A 201 18.45 9.41 6.26
N GLU A 202 18.81 9.24 7.53
CA GLU A 202 18.85 10.34 8.51
C GLU A 202 20.05 11.28 8.31
N GLU A 203 21.11 10.81 7.63
CA GLU A 203 22.38 11.54 7.47
C GLU A 203 22.45 12.37 6.17
N ILE A 204 21.35 12.56 5.45
CA ILE A 204 21.37 13.32 4.19
C ILE A 204 21.61 14.80 4.50
N GLU A 205 22.84 15.26 4.29
CA GLU A 205 23.18 16.68 4.39
C GLU A 205 22.55 17.49 3.26
N VAL A 206 21.79 18.52 3.62
CA VAL A 206 21.16 19.45 2.68
C VAL A 206 22.22 20.29 1.99
N GLN A 207 22.67 19.85 0.83
CA GLN A 207 23.45 20.68 -0.07
C GLN A 207 22.50 21.56 -0.89
N GLU A 208 22.79 22.86 -1.00
CA GLU A 208 22.07 23.81 -1.85
C GLU A 208 22.37 23.56 -3.35
N SER A 209 22.01 22.37 -3.84
CA SER A 209 22.18 21.91 -5.21
C SER A 209 20.90 21.27 -5.73
N GLU A 210 20.74 21.22 -7.05
CA GLU A 210 19.60 20.54 -7.69
C GLU A 210 19.52 19.07 -7.29
N ILE A 211 20.67 18.41 -7.11
CA ILE A 211 20.75 17.03 -6.64
C ILE A 211 20.24 16.95 -5.19
N GLY A 212 20.75 17.82 -4.30
CA GLY A 212 20.36 17.84 -2.89
C GLY A 212 18.85 18.02 -2.69
N VAL A 213 18.22 18.93 -3.42
CA VAL A 213 16.75 19.14 -3.36
C VAL A 213 15.98 17.88 -3.76
N ASN A 214 16.44 17.17 -4.80
CA ASN A 214 15.77 15.95 -5.23
C ASN A 214 16.00 14.77 -4.27
N LEU A 215 17.18 14.68 -3.64
CA LEU A 215 17.45 13.68 -2.61
C LEU A 215 16.54 13.85 -1.40
N ILE A 216 16.31 15.10 -0.95
CA ILE A 216 15.41 15.41 0.17
C ILE A 216 13.96 15.01 -0.16
N ARG A 217 13.52 15.25 -1.40
CA ARG A 217 12.18 14.83 -1.84
C ARG A 217 12.02 13.31 -1.82
N LEU A 218 13.01 12.57 -2.32
CA LEU A 218 13.02 11.12 -2.29
C LEU A 218 13.07 10.58 -0.86
N GLN A 219 13.89 11.18 0.00
CA GLN A 219 13.96 10.87 1.42
C GLN A 219 12.60 11.06 2.10
N ALA A 220 11.94 12.19 1.89
CA ALA A 220 10.62 12.45 2.48
C ALA A 220 9.57 11.41 2.06
N ILE A 221 9.61 10.96 0.80
CA ILE A 221 8.75 9.88 0.31
C ILE A 221 9.08 8.56 1.00
N GLN A 222 10.37 8.22 1.10
CA GLN A 222 10.82 6.98 1.71
C GLN A 222 10.46 6.92 3.20
N VAL A 223 10.69 8.00 3.94
CA VAL A 223 10.30 8.13 5.36
C VAL A 223 8.80 7.94 5.51
N TYR A 224 7.98 8.57 4.66
CA TYR A 224 6.53 8.38 4.69
C TYR A 224 6.14 6.91 4.47
N VAL A 225 6.75 6.22 3.50
CA VAL A 225 6.47 4.81 3.22
C VAL A 225 6.88 3.93 4.41
N GLU A 226 8.01 4.21 5.05
CA GLU A 226 8.51 3.47 6.22
C GLU A 226 7.60 3.67 7.45
N GLU A 227 7.21 4.92 7.74
CA GLU A 227 6.27 5.23 8.83
C GLU A 227 4.94 4.51 8.66
N MET A 228 4.42 4.45 7.43
CA MET A 228 3.17 3.74 7.13
C MET A 228 3.34 2.21 7.19
N ALA A 229 4.54 1.70 6.89
CA ALA A 229 4.85 0.28 6.91
C ALA A 229 5.00 -0.29 8.33
N ASP A 230 5.44 0.52 9.29
CA ASP A 230 5.53 0.14 10.71
C ASP A 230 4.17 -0.21 11.33
N ASP A 231 3.09 0.21 10.66
CA ASP A 231 1.71 -0.03 11.04
C ASP A 231 1.09 -1.32 10.45
N ARG A 232 1.90 -2.19 9.84
CA ARG A 232 1.48 -3.53 9.36
C ARG A 232 1.30 -4.57 10.46
#